data_AF-A0A7Z3CBE3-F1
#
_entry.id   AF-A0A7Z3CBE3-F1
#
_cell.length_a   1.000
_cell.length_b   1.000
_cell.length_c   1.000
_cell.angle_alpha   90.00
_cell.angle_beta   90.00
_cell.angle_gamma   90.00
#
_symmetry.space_group_name_H-M   'P 1'
#
loop_
_entity.id
_entity.type
_entity.pdbx_description
1 polymer ?
#
loop_
_entity_poly.entity_id
_entity_poly.type
_entity_poly.pdbx_seq_one_letter_code
_entity_poly.pdbx_strand_id
1 'polypeptide(L)'
;MHLGGEGKNINDDIKALVQKGLAPQVQQALDLVRVTGNQAVHPGEMSLEDSPEHVTIMFEMINLIVEELIARPKQIAERFGKLPAGALAAIAKRDEGKPA
;
A
#
# COMPACT_ATOMS: atom_id res chain seq x y z
N MET A 1 11.65 6.26 -2.86
CA MET A 1 11.10 5.16 -2.06
C MET A 1 9.68 5.55 -1.66
N HIS A 2 8.64 4.92 -2.21
CA HIS A 2 7.27 5.46 -2.17
C HIS A 2 6.49 5.15 -0.86
N LEU A 3 6.85 4.08 -0.13
CA LEU A 3 6.10 3.62 1.06
C LEU A 3 6.88 3.75 2.39
N GLY A 4 8.22 3.80 2.34
CA GLY A 4 9.05 4.09 3.52
C GLY A 4 9.50 2.88 4.37
N GLY A 5 9.73 1.73 3.74
CA GLY A 5 10.51 0.61 4.29
C GLY A 5 11.99 0.67 3.86
N GLU A 6 12.88 -0.07 4.51
CA GLU A 6 14.32 -0.10 4.17
C GLU A 6 14.62 -0.95 2.93
N GLY A 7 13.71 -1.84 2.53
CA GLY A 7 13.85 -2.71 1.36
C GLY A 7 14.76 -3.92 1.56
N LYS A 8 15.25 -4.14 2.79
CA LYS A 8 16.15 -5.26 3.13
C LYS A 8 15.40 -6.53 3.51
N ASN A 9 14.28 -6.37 4.23
CA ASN A 9 13.43 -7.47 4.67
C ASN A 9 11.97 -7.03 4.55
N ILE A 10 11.26 -7.62 3.61
CA ILE A 10 9.86 -7.31 3.33
C ILE A 10 8.95 -7.50 4.56
N ASN A 11 9.24 -8.46 5.44
CA ASN A 11 8.46 -8.68 6.66
C ASN A 11 8.62 -7.51 7.66
N ASP A 12 9.86 -7.04 7.83
CA ASP A 12 10.16 -5.92 8.72
C ASP A 12 9.60 -4.60 8.16
N ASP A 13 9.65 -4.45 6.83
CA ASP A 13 9.04 -3.30 6.14
C ASP A 13 7.51 -3.29 6.31
N ILE A 14 6.83 -4.42 6.15
CA ILE A 14 5.37 -4.53 6.41
C ILE A 14 5.07 -4.13 7.86
N LYS A 15 5.83 -4.64 8.83
CA LYS A 15 5.65 -4.29 10.25
C LYS A 15 5.82 -2.78 10.49
N ALA A 16 6.84 -2.16 9.89
CA ALA A 16 7.06 -0.72 10.01
C ALA A 16 5.93 0.11 9.38
N LEU A 17 5.37 -0.33 8.25
CA LEU A 17 4.23 0.32 7.61
C LEU A 17 2.96 0.23 8.48
N VAL A 18 2.71 -0.93 9.10
CA VAL A 18 1.58 -1.11 10.03
C VAL A 18 1.68 -0.13 11.21
N GLN A 19 2.87 0.04 11.77
CA GLN A 19 3.11 1.03 12.84
C GLN A 19 2.85 2.48 12.39
N LYS A 20 2.93 2.76 11.09
CA LYS A 20 2.61 4.06 10.48
C LYS A 20 1.13 4.21 10.11
N GLY A 21 0.28 3.26 10.50
CA GLY A 21 -1.16 3.30 10.23
C GLY A 21 -1.57 2.72 8.88
N LEU A 22 -0.78 1.79 8.32
CA LEU A 22 -1.19 1.04 7.14
C LEU A 22 -2.54 0.35 7.38
N ALA A 23 -3.45 0.49 6.43
CA ALA A 23 -4.77 -0.12 6.54
C ALA A 23 -4.68 -1.66 6.56
N PRO A 24 -5.48 -2.37 7.37
CA PRO A 24 -5.39 -3.82 7.54
C PRO A 24 -5.48 -4.60 6.22
N GLN A 25 -6.36 -4.20 5.31
CA GLN A 25 -6.50 -4.86 4.01
C GLN A 25 -5.25 -4.76 3.13
N VAL A 26 -4.49 -3.67 3.26
CA VAL A 26 -3.24 -3.48 2.50
C VAL A 26 -2.11 -4.31 3.11
N GLN A 27 -2.07 -4.42 4.44
CA GLN A 27 -1.16 -5.35 5.12
C GLN A 27 -1.40 -6.79 4.64
N GLN A 28 -2.66 -7.23 4.64
CA GLN A 28 -3.02 -8.59 4.19
C GLN A 28 -2.59 -8.85 2.75
N ALA A 29 -2.79 -7.88 1.86
CA ALA A 29 -2.34 -7.98 0.47
C ALA A 29 -0.81 -8.10 0.35
N LEU A 30 -0.06 -7.31 1.13
CA LEU A 30 1.40 -7.39 1.17
C LEU A 30 1.90 -8.73 1.72
N ASP A 31 1.25 -9.24 2.77
CA ASP A 31 1.56 -10.55 3.33
C ASP A 31 1.28 -11.69 2.34
N LEU A 32 0.19 -11.59 1.56
CA LEU A 32 -0.11 -12.56 0.51
C LEU A 32 0.98 -12.57 -0.57
N VAL A 33 1.37 -11.38 -1.06
CA VAL A 33 2.48 -11.26 -2.04
C VAL A 33 3.79 -11.81 -1.48
N ARG A 34 4.10 -11.54 -0.21
CA ARG A 34 5.32 -12.05 0.46
C ARG A 34 5.32 -13.57 0.54
N VAL A 35 4.22 -14.18 0.96
CA VAL A 35 4.13 -15.63 1.14
C VAL A 35 4.11 -16.34 -0.22
N THR A 36 3.25 -15.91 -1.15
CA THR A 36 3.16 -16.49 -2.50
C THR A 36 4.49 -16.34 -3.25
N GLY A 37 5.11 -15.16 -3.20
CA GLY A 37 6.41 -14.93 -3.85
C GLY A 37 7.53 -15.80 -3.29
N ASN A 38 7.58 -15.99 -1.97
CA ASN A 38 8.58 -16.87 -1.34
C ASN A 38 8.34 -18.36 -1.64
N GLN A 39 7.07 -18.78 -1.80
CA GLN A 39 6.72 -20.17 -2.13
C GLN A 39 7.02 -20.50 -3.60
N ALA A 40 6.92 -19.53 -4.52
CA ALA A 40 7.25 -19.70 -5.94
C ALA A 40 8.76 -19.83 -6.22
N VAL A 41 9.62 -19.45 -5.25
CA VAL A 41 11.09 -19.43 -5.38
C VAL A 41 11.77 -20.29 -4.31
N HIS A 42 11.53 -21.60 -4.33
CA HIS A 42 12.43 -22.50 -3.60
C HIS A 42 13.84 -22.45 -4.21
N PRO A 43 14.94 -22.48 -3.41
CA PRO A 43 16.29 -22.24 -3.91
C PRO A 43 16.72 -23.32 -4.90
N GLY A 44 16.89 -22.94 -6.18
CA GLY A 44 17.49 -23.79 -7.22
C GLY A 44 16.56 -24.20 -8.36
N GLU A 45 15.24 -24.10 -8.17
CA GLU A 45 14.25 -24.37 -9.21
C GLU A 45 13.14 -23.32 -9.13
N MET A 46 13.04 -22.47 -10.14
CA MET A 46 11.80 -21.73 -10.37
C MET A 46 10.81 -22.80 -10.84
N SER A 47 10.02 -23.35 -9.90
CA SER A 47 8.99 -24.30 -10.28
C SER A 47 7.97 -23.53 -11.10
N LEU A 48 8.10 -23.61 -12.43
CA LEU A 48 7.15 -23.09 -13.42
C LEU A 48 5.81 -23.86 -13.38
N GLU A 49 5.57 -24.66 -12.34
CA GLU A 49 4.23 -24.99 -11.86
C GLU A 49 3.58 -23.83 -11.09
N ASP A 50 4.02 -22.57 -11.33
CA ASP A 50 3.23 -21.38 -11.07
C ASP A 50 1.86 -21.59 -11.72
N SER A 51 0.90 -22.04 -10.91
CA SER A 51 -0.48 -22.15 -11.35
C SER A 51 -0.86 -20.75 -11.85
N PRO A 52 -1.53 -20.63 -13.01
CA PRO A 52 -2.06 -19.35 -13.48
C PRO A 52 -2.84 -18.59 -12.39
N GLU A 53 -3.37 -19.32 -11.42
CA GLU A 53 -3.99 -18.82 -10.19
C GLU A 53 -3.02 -18.02 -9.29
N HIS A 54 -1.81 -18.51 -8.98
CA HIS A 54 -0.84 -17.76 -8.16
C HIS A 54 -0.41 -16.44 -8.81
N VAL A 55 -0.15 -16.46 -10.12
CA VAL A 55 0.19 -15.27 -10.89
C VAL A 55 -0.97 -14.27 -10.85
N THR A 56 -2.20 -14.74 -11.07
CA THR A 56 -3.41 -13.91 -10.99
C THR A 56 -3.55 -13.26 -9.63
N ILE A 57 -3.43 -14.02 -8.54
CA ILE A 57 -3.49 -13.52 -7.17
C ILE A 57 -2.42 -12.46 -6.93
N MET A 58 -1.17 -12.69 -7.36
CA MET A 58 -0.10 -11.71 -7.21
C MET A 58 -0.43 -10.39 -7.92
N PHE A 59 -0.90 -10.45 -9.16
CA PHE A 59 -1.29 -9.24 -9.90
C PHE A 59 -2.47 -8.51 -9.26
N GLU A 60 -3.49 -9.24 -8.78
CA GLU A 60 -4.62 -8.66 -8.06
C GLU A 60 -4.18 -7.95 -6.78
N MET A 61 -3.29 -8.57 -5.99
CA MET A 61 -2.79 -7.96 -4.76
C MET A 61 -1.91 -6.75 -5.04
N ILE A 62 -1.03 -6.80 -6.04
CA ILE A 62 -0.21 -5.66 -6.44
C ILE A 62 -1.11 -4.50 -6.90
N ASN A 63 -2.15 -4.78 -7.70
CA ASN A 63 -3.10 -3.77 -8.14
C ASN A 63 -3.83 -3.14 -6.95
N LEU A 64 -4.28 -3.94 -5.98
CA LEU A 64 -4.92 -3.44 -4.76
C LEU A 64 -3.98 -2.53 -3.96
N ILE A 65 -2.72 -2.94 -3.76
CA ILE A 65 -1.71 -2.15 -3.03
C ILE A 65 -1.46 -0.81 -3.73
N VAL A 66 -1.29 -0.82 -5.04
CA VAL A 66 -1.08 0.40 -5.85
C VAL A 66 -2.31 1.30 -5.79
N GLU A 67 -3.50 0.74 -5.90
CA GLU A 67 -4.75 1.50 -5.85
C GLU A 67 -4.91 2.21 -4.51
N GLU A 68 -4.76 1.49 -3.40
CA GLU A 68 -4.98 2.03 -2.05
C GLU A 68 -3.88 3.00 -1.59
N LEU A 69 -2.61 2.73 -1.92
CA LEU A 69 -1.49 3.52 -1.41
C LEU A 69 -1.04 4.64 -2.34
N ILE A 70 -1.37 4.57 -3.63
CA ILE A 70 -0.85 5.51 -4.63
C ILE A 70 -2.00 6.17 -5.39
N ALA A 71 -2.85 5.39 -6.06
CA ALA A 71 -3.85 5.93 -6.97
C ALA A 71 -4.94 6.72 -6.21
N ARG A 72 -5.60 6.11 -5.23
CA ARG A 72 -6.66 6.75 -4.44
C ARG A 72 -6.17 7.98 -3.68
N PRO A 73 -5.04 7.96 -2.94
CA PRO A 73 -4.55 9.16 -2.25
C PRO A 73 -4.27 10.30 -3.23
N LYS A 74 -3.67 10.00 -4.39
CA LYS A 74 -3.40 11.01 -5.43
C LYS A 74 -4.70 11.60 -6.00
N GLN A 75 -5.68 10.77 -6.33
CA GLN A 75 -6.97 11.22 -6.84
C GLN A 75 -7.72 12.10 -5.82
N ILE A 76 -7.71 11.70 -4.54
CA ILE A 76 -8.33 12.46 -3.45
C ILE A 76 -7.63 13.81 -3.29
N ALA A 77 -6.28 13.82 -3.23
CA ALA A 77 -5.50 15.05 -3.09
C ALA A 77 -5.74 16.02 -4.26
N GLU A 78 -5.79 15.52 -5.50
CA GLU A 78 -6.09 16.34 -6.68
C GLU A 78 -7.49 16.96 -6.60
N ARG A 79 -8.51 16.17 -6.23
CA ARG A 79 -9.88 16.67 -6.08
C ARG A 79 -10.02 17.66 -4.93
N PHE A 80 -9.37 17.38 -3.81
CA PHE A 80 -9.34 18.27 -2.65
C PHE A 80 -8.67 19.61 -2.99
N GLY A 81 -7.55 19.58 -3.73
CA GLY A 81 -6.86 20.77 -4.20
C GLY A 81 -7.66 21.64 -5.18
N LYS A 82 -8.73 21.09 -5.79
CA LYS A 82 -9.66 21.85 -6.65
C LYS A 82 -10.77 22.55 -5.88
N LEU A 83 -10.86 22.40 -4.56
CA LEU A 83 -11.85 23.11 -3.75
C LEU A 83 -11.58 24.63 -3.75
N PRO A 84 -12.61 25.48 -3.63
CA PRO A 84 -12.43 26.92 -3.52
C PRO A 84 -11.54 27.30 -2.32
N ALA A 85 -10.71 28.33 -2.49
CA ALA A 85 -9.77 28.78 -1.46
C ALA A 85 -10.43 29.08 -0.10
N GLY A 86 -11.64 29.66 -0.11
CA GLY A 86 -12.40 29.91 1.13
C GLY A 86 -12.79 28.63 1.88
N ALA A 87 -13.14 27.55 1.17
CA ALA A 87 -13.45 26.26 1.77
C ALA A 87 -12.18 25.60 2.35
N LEU A 88 -11.06 25.67 1.62
CA LEU A 88 -9.76 25.18 2.10
C LEU A 88 -9.31 25.92 3.38
N ALA A 89 -9.44 27.26 3.42
CA ALA A 89 -9.12 28.05 4.60
C ALA A 89 -10.02 27.71 5.81
N ALA A 90 -11.31 27.47 5.58
CA ALA A 90 -12.23 27.05 6.64
C ALA A 90 -11.87 25.67 7.21
N ILE A 91 -11.44 24.74 6.35
CA ILE A 91 -10.97 23.40 6.76
C ILE A 91 -9.67 23.52 7.59
N ALA A 92 -8.69 24.30 7.12
CA ALA A 92 -7.44 24.51 7.85
C ALA A 92 -7.68 25.08 9.24
N LYS A 93 -8.52 26.12 9.35
CA LYS A 93 -8.90 26.73 10.63
C LYS A 93 -9.61 25.75 11.57
N ARG A 94 -10.44 24.84 11.04
CA ARG A 94 -11.10 23.79 11.83
C ARG A 94 -10.06 22.83 12.42
N ASP A 95 -9.07 22.44 11.62
CA ASP A 95 -8.08 21.41 11.99
C ASP A 95 -6.99 21.98 12.93
N GLU A 96 -6.69 23.28 12.89
CA GLU A 96 -5.84 23.98 13.86
C GLU A 96 -6.35 23.90 15.31
N GLY A 97 -7.66 23.68 15.51
CA GLY A 97 -8.31 23.63 16.83
C GLY A 97 -8.27 22.28 17.54
N LYS A 98 -7.67 21.24 16.94
CA LYS A 98 -7.58 19.90 17.54
C LYS A 98 -6.13 19.61 17.94
N PRO A 99 -5.80 19.50 19.24
CA PRO A 99 -4.53 18.89 19.62
C PRO A 99 -4.52 17.45 19.08
N ALA A 100 -3.43 17.09 18.41
CA ALA A 100 -3.15 15.74 17.93
C ALA A 100 -3.01 14.76 19.10
#